data_AF-A0A936SWY3-F1
#
_entry.id   AF-A0A936SWY3-F1
#
_cell.length_a   1.000
_cell.length_b   1.000
_cell.length_c   1.000
_cell.angle_alpha   90.00
_cell.angle_beta   90.00
_cell.angle_gamma   90.00
#
_symmetry.space_group_name_H-M   'P 1'
#
loop_
_entity.id
_entity.type
_entity.pdbx_description
1 polymer ?
#
loop_
_entity_poly.entity_id
_entity_poly.type
_entity_poly.pdbx_seq_one_letter_code
_entity_poly.pdbx_strand_id
1 'polypeptide(L)'
;MFRFTPTARAAIEQAGLKQSQLAEAAGIDRHHFNKRLNGEGSFTPATANRIARAFAEATHGEQASALRLLFEEHDDGREAKRKQAADAAD
;
A
#
# COMPACT_ATOMS: atom_id res chain seq x y z
N MET A 1 0.98 -10.28 -0.06
CA MET A 1 1.69 -8.99 0.16
C MET A 1 0.64 -7.88 0.09
N PHE A 2 0.97 -6.61 0.36
CA PHE A 2 -0.02 -5.51 0.30
C PHE A 2 0.42 -4.45 -0.68
N ARG A 3 -0.46 -4.02 -1.58
CA ARG A 3 -0.21 -2.86 -2.45
C ARG A 3 -1.15 -1.72 -2.09
N PHE A 4 -0.74 -0.49 -2.42
CA PHE A 4 -1.66 0.63 -2.30
C PHE A 4 -2.83 0.47 -3.28
N THR A 5 -4.03 0.81 -2.82
CA THR A 5 -5.20 0.93 -3.68
C THR A 5 -5.03 2.13 -4.61
N PRO A 6 -5.67 2.15 -5.80
CA PRO A 6 -5.64 3.31 -6.70
C PRO A 6 -6.22 4.58 -6.04
N THR A 7 -7.07 4.41 -5.02
CA THR A 7 -7.68 5.50 -4.25
C THR A 7 -6.87 5.90 -3.02
N ALA A 8 -5.83 5.15 -2.63
CA ALA A 8 -5.05 5.41 -1.41
C ALA A 8 -4.45 6.82 -1.40
N ARG A 9 -3.91 7.26 -2.54
CA ARG A 9 -3.37 8.62 -2.68
C ARG A 9 -4.44 9.69 -2.44
N ALA A 10 -5.61 9.53 -3.06
CA ALA A 10 -6.72 10.46 -2.88
C ALA A 10 -7.20 10.46 -1.43
N ALA A 11 -7.27 9.31 -0.77
CA ALA A 11 -7.66 9.21 0.63
C ALA A 11 -6.67 9.92 1.57
N ILE A 12 -5.36 9.81 1.31
CA ILE A 12 -4.31 10.53 2.05
C ILE A 12 -4.45 12.05 1.86
N GLU A 13 -4.67 12.50 0.62
CA GLU A 13 -4.85 13.92 0.32
C GLU A 13 -6.14 14.49 0.92
N GLN A 14 -7.25 13.74 0.87
CA GLN A 14 -8.53 14.13 1.49
C GLN A 14 -8.46 14.18 3.01
N ALA A 15 -7.64 13.33 3.63
CA ALA A 15 -7.35 13.39 5.06
C ALA A 15 -6.46 14.58 5.45
N GLY A 16 -5.98 15.37 4.48
CA GLY A 16 -5.07 16.50 4.74
C GLY A 16 -3.67 16.08 5.16
N LEU A 17 -3.30 14.81 4.94
CA LEU A 17 -2.03 14.25 5.40
C LEU A 17 -0.94 14.41 4.33
N LYS A 18 0.25 14.81 4.77
CA LYS A 18 1.42 14.80 3.89
C LYS A 18 1.97 13.38 3.80
N GLN A 19 2.17 12.91 2.57
CA GLN A 19 2.77 11.60 2.28
C GLN A 19 4.13 11.42 2.98
N SER A 20 4.93 12.49 3.10
CA SER A 20 6.21 12.44 3.82
C SER A 20 6.03 12.16 5.31
N GLN A 21 5.04 12.79 5.96
CA GLN A 21 4.77 12.55 7.38
C GLN A 21 4.30 11.12 7.64
N LEU A 22 3.46 10.58 6.74
CA LEU A 22 3.05 9.17 6.79
C LEU A 22 4.22 8.22 6.61
N ALA A 23 5.13 8.50 5.68
CA ALA A 23 6.32 7.70 5.45
C ALA A 23 7.24 7.72 6.68
N GLU A 24 7.50 8.91 7.24
CA GLU A 24 8.30 9.09 8.46
C GLU A 24 7.69 8.36 9.67
N ALA A 25 6.39 8.52 9.91
CA ALA A 25 5.67 7.85 10.99
C ALA A 25 5.66 6.31 10.83
N ALA A 26 5.63 5.82 9.59
CA ALA A 26 5.72 4.39 9.30
C ALA A 26 7.17 3.85 9.35
N GLY A 27 8.18 4.71 9.48
CA GLY A 27 9.59 4.35 9.44
C GLY A 27 10.06 3.88 8.06
N ILE A 28 9.52 4.48 7.00
CA ILE A 28 9.82 4.14 5.60
C ILE A 28 10.41 5.36 4.91
N ASP A 29 11.41 5.12 4.07
CA ASP A 29 11.97 6.16 3.22
C ASP A 29 10.90 6.77 2.29
N ARG A 30 10.87 8.11 2.21
CA ARG A 30 9.88 8.86 1.42
C ARG A 30 9.89 8.48 -0.05
N HIS A 31 11.07 8.29 -0.64
CA HIS A 31 11.19 7.90 -2.05
C HIS A 31 10.61 6.50 -2.25
N HIS A 32 10.92 5.59 -1.32
CA HIS A 32 10.40 4.23 -1.36
C HIS A 32 8.86 4.20 -1.21
N PHE A 33 8.31 5.00 -0.29
CA PHE A 33 6.87 5.16 -0.10
C PHE A 33 6.19 5.67 -1.37
N ASN A 34 6.70 6.75 -1.97
CA ASN A 34 6.10 7.37 -3.15
C ASN A 34 6.17 6.44 -4.37
N LYS A 35 7.27 5.69 -4.51
CA LYS A 35 7.40 4.66 -5.54
C LYS A 35 6.30 3.60 -5.41
N ARG A 36 6.07 3.06 -4.22
CA ARG A 36 4.97 2.11 -3.98
C ARG A 36 3.59 2.73 -4.17
N LEU A 37 3.40 4.00 -3.79
CA LEU A 37 2.15 4.73 -3.96
C LEU A 37 1.77 4.90 -5.44
N ASN A 38 2.76 5.02 -6.32
CA ASN A 38 2.55 5.02 -7.77
C ASN A 38 2.36 3.61 -8.37
N GLY A 39 2.21 2.58 -7.53
CA GLY A 39 1.93 1.22 -7.95
C GLY A 39 3.17 0.34 -8.20
N GLU A 40 4.38 0.83 -7.95
CA GLU A 40 5.59 0.01 -8.12
C GLU A 40 5.82 -0.96 -6.95
N GLY A 41 5.11 -2.09 -6.98
CA GLY A 41 5.32 -3.26 -6.14
C GLY A 41 4.60 -3.25 -4.77
N SER A 42 4.81 -4.32 -4.00
CA SER A 42 4.11 -4.58 -2.74
C SER A 42 4.93 -4.35 -1.45
N PHE A 43 4.24 -4.02 -0.35
CA PHE A 43 4.76 -4.01 1.02
C PHE A 43 4.54 -5.34 1.74
N THR A 44 5.35 -5.55 2.78
CA THR A 44 5.11 -6.61 3.75
C THR A 44 3.90 -6.27 4.63
N PRO A 45 3.22 -7.28 5.23
CA PRO A 45 2.11 -7.05 6.15
C PRO A 45 2.50 -6.16 7.34
N ALA A 46 3.73 -6.31 7.85
CA ALA A 46 4.22 -5.51 8.96
C ALA A 46 4.36 -4.03 8.57
N THR A 47 4.90 -3.76 7.38
CA THR A 47 5.06 -2.40 6.86
C THR A 47 3.70 -1.74 6.55
N ALA A 48 2.78 -2.47 5.92
CA ALA A 48 1.42 -1.98 5.66
C ALA A 48 0.68 -1.63 6.96
N ASN A 49 0.82 -2.46 8.01
CA ASN A 49 0.26 -2.18 9.33
C ASN A 49 0.81 -0.89 9.96
N ARG A 50 2.12 -0.62 9.82
CA ARG A 50 2.71 0.63 10.33
C ARG A 50 2.14 1.85 9.61
N ILE A 51 2.00 1.79 8.29
CA ILE A 51 1.40 2.89 7.50
C ILE A 51 -0.08 3.09 7.89
N ALA A 52 -0.85 2.01 7.95
CA ALA A 52 -2.26 2.07 8.32
C ALA A 52 -2.45 2.62 9.74
N ARG A 53 -1.57 2.23 10.67
CA ARG A 53 -1.58 2.78 12.02
C ARG A 53 -1.27 4.28 12.04
N ALA A 54 -0.22 4.72 11.34
CA ALA A 54 0.14 6.13 11.24
C ALA A 54 -1.01 6.97 10.63
N PHE A 55 -1.69 6.43 9.62
CA PHE A 55 -2.87 7.07 9.02
C PHE A 55 -4.03 7.15 10.02
N ALA A 56 -4.34 6.05 10.70
CA ALA A 56 -5.41 6.01 11.70
C ALA A 56 -5.14 6.97 12.86
N GLU A 57 -3.91 7.02 13.37
CA GLU A 57 -3.50 7.95 14.43
C GLU A 57 -3.65 9.41 13.98
N ALA A 58 -3.29 9.72 12.73
CA ALA A 58 -3.38 11.08 12.20
C ALA A 58 -4.82 11.49 11.81
N THR A 59 -5.71 10.53 11.54
CA THR A 59 -7.14 10.78 11.23
C THR A 59 -8.07 10.56 12.42
N HIS A 60 -7.54 10.20 13.59
CA HIS A 60 -8.32 9.74 14.74
C HIS A 60 -9.30 8.60 14.42
N GLY A 61 -8.92 7.74 13.46
CA GLY A 61 -9.70 6.60 12.99
C GLY A 61 -9.21 5.26 13.52
N GLU A 62 -9.79 4.18 12.99
CA GLU A 62 -9.40 2.81 13.33
C GLU A 62 -8.36 2.24 12.35
N GLN A 63 -7.31 1.61 12.87
CA GLN A 63 -6.24 1.01 12.06
C GLN A 63 -6.76 -0.02 11.05
N ALA A 64 -7.72 -0.87 11.43
CA ALA A 64 -8.25 -1.89 10.53
C ALA A 64 -9.00 -1.26 9.34
N SER A 65 -9.70 -0.15 9.58
CA SER A 65 -10.38 0.62 8.55
C SER A 65 -9.39 1.33 7.63
N ALA A 66 -8.33 1.93 8.19
CA ALA A 66 -7.25 2.54 7.42
C ALA A 66 -6.52 1.52 6.54
N LEU A 67 -6.27 0.31 7.05
CA LEU A 67 -5.63 -0.76 6.29
C LEU A 67 -6.46 -1.16 5.08
N ARG A 68 -7.78 -1.35 5.25
CA ARG A 68 -8.71 -1.68 4.16
C ARG A 68 -8.89 -0.55 3.15
N LEU A 69 -8.77 0.70 3.59
CA LEU A 69 -8.90 1.87 2.73
C LEU A 69 -7.66 2.07 1.84
N LEU A 70 -6.48 1.97 2.45
CA LEU A 70 -5.22 2.28 1.80
C LEU A 70 -4.61 1.09 1.06
N PHE A 71 -4.86 -0.14 1.52
CA PHE A 71 -4.19 -1.31 0.99
C PHE A 71 -5.18 -2.38 0.52
N GLU A 72 -4.76 -3.08 -0.51
CA GLU A 72 -5.37 -4.32 -0.95
C GLU A 72 -4.34 -5.45 -0.90
N GLU A 73 -4.84 -6.65 -0.62
CA GLU A 73 -3.99 -7.85 -0.57
C GLU A 73 -3.60 -8.25 -2.00
N HIS A 74 -2.30 -8.17 -2.29
CA HIS A 74 -1.73 -8.56 -3.57
C HIS A 74 -1.05 -9.93 -3.44
N ASP A 75 -1.56 -10.89 -4.19
CA ASP A 75 -1.00 -12.24 -4.28
C ASP A 75 -0.09 -12.33 -5.51
N ASP A 76 1.17 -11.90 -5.35
CA ASP A 76 2.22 -11.97 -6.39
C ASP A 76 2.45 -13.40 -6.94
N GLY A 77 1.90 -14.44 -6.30
CA GLY A 77 2.00 -15.85 -6.72
C GLY A 77 1.11 -16.28 -7.89
N ARG A 78 0.04 -15.55 -8.23
CA ARG A 78 -0.87 -15.93 -9.33
C ARG A 78 -0.57 -15.27 -10.66
N GLU A 79 0.05 -14.09 -10.66
CA GLU A 79 0.29 -13.35 -11.91
C GLU A 79 1.47 -13.93 -12.72
N ALA A 80 2.49 -14.47 -12.03
CA ALA A 80 3.59 -15.19 -12.66
C ALA A 80 3.16 -16.51 -13.32
N LYS A 81 2.15 -17.21 -12.76
CA LYS A 81 1.66 -18.49 -13.33
C LYS A 81 0.75 -18.32 -14.55
N ARG A 82 -0.03 -17.23 -14.64
CA ARG A 82 -0.89 -16.98 -15.81
C ARG A 82 -0.10 -16.66 -17.08
N LYS A 83 1.08 -16.06 -16.96
CA LYS A 83 1.91 -15.70 -18.12
C LYS A 83 2.71 -16.89 -18.68
N GLN A 84 3.09 -17.87 -17.86
CA GLN A 84 3.75 -19.10 -18.33
C GLN A 84 2.78 -20.12 -18.95
N ALA A 85 1.52 -20.18 -18.48
CA ALA A 85 0.54 -21.12 -19.03
C ALA A 85 0.03 -20.74 -20.44
N ALA A 86 0.22 -19.50 -20.88
CA ALA A 86 -0.15 -19.04 -22.22
C ALA A 86 0.95 -19.30 -23.28
N ASP A 87 2.19 -19.54 -22.84
CA ASP A 87 3.36 -19.74 -23.73
C ASP A 87 3.70 -21.24 -23.92
N ALA A 88 3.18 -22.12 -23.05
CA ALA A 88 3.36 -23.57 -23.14
C ALA A 88 2.24 -24.30 -23.91
N ALA A 89 1.39 -23.57 -24.61
CA ALA A 89 0.23 -24.10 -25.36
C ALA A 89 0.30 -23.85 -26.88
N ASP A 90 1.47 -23.46 -27.41
CA ASP A 90 1.79 -23.46 -28.85
C ASP A 90 2.57 -24.73 -29.23
#